data_AF-A0AAP8AZY7-F1
#
_entry.id   AF-A0AAP8AZY7-F1
#
_cell.length_a   1.000
_cell.length_b   1.000
_cell.length_c   1.000
_cell.angle_alpha   90.00
_cell.angle_beta   90.00
_cell.angle_gamma   90.00
#
_symmetry.space_group_name_H-M   'P 1'
#
loop_
_entity.id
_entity.type
_entity.pdbx_description
1 polymer ?
#
loop_
_entity_poly.entity_id
_entity_poly.type
_entity_poly.pdbx_seq_one_letter_code
_entity_poly.pdbx_strand_id
1 'polypeptide(L)' 'MEVFVNGEQQQFEEGTTVQDILDHYGIEAKRMAVERNATVVKRSAWATTEVRQDDRLELLEFVGGG' A
#
# COMPACT_ATOMS: atom_id res chain seq x y z
N MET A 1 13.92 1.88 5.17
CA MET A 1 12.93 2.30 6.18
C MET A 1 12.01 1.13 6.43
N GLU A 2 11.60 0.98 7.68
CA GLU A 2 10.71 -0.09 8.09
C GLU A 2 9.26 0.34 7.94
N VAL A 3 8.45 -0.51 7.33
CA VAL A 3 7.02 -0.29 7.06
C VAL A 3 6.29 -1.59 7.38
N PHE A 4 5.06 -1.49 7.88
CA PHE A 4 4.21 -2.65 8.11
C PHE A 4 3.23 -2.77 6.94
N VAL A 5 3.23 -3.90 6.24
CA VAL A 5 2.28 -4.19 5.16
C VAL A 5 1.45 -5.40 5.58
N ASN A 6 0.13 -5.24 5.71
CA ASN A 6 -0.79 -6.25 6.23
C ASN A 6 -0.33 -6.86 7.58
N GLY A 7 0.25 -6.02 8.44
CA GLY A 7 0.81 -6.43 9.74
C GLY A 7 2.21 -7.06 9.69
N GLU A 8 2.77 -7.34 8.50
CA GLU A 8 4.12 -7.86 8.35
C GLU A 8 5.14 -6.73 8.18
N GLN A 9 6.25 -6.82 8.91
CA GLN A 9 7.33 -5.84 8.86
C GLN A 9 8.18 -6.05 7.61
N GLN A 10 8.39 -4.97 6.84
CA GLN A 10 9.09 -4.97 5.56
C GLN A 10 10.06 -3.79 5.48
N GLN A 11 11.12 -3.94 4.67
CA GLN A 11 12.11 -2.88 4.43
C GLN A 11 12.00 -2.35 3.01
N PHE A 12 11.84 -1.03 2.89
CA PHE A 12 11.78 -0.32 1.61
C PHE A 12 12.78 0.84 1.57
N GLU A 13 13.12 1.32 0.38
CA GLU A 13 13.95 2.52 0.22
C GLU A 13 13.15 3.80 0.52
N GLU A 14 13.84 4.89 0.88
CA GLU A 14 13.19 6.19 0.99
C GLU A 14 12.62 6.64 -0.37
N GLY A 15 11.48 7.33 -0.36
CA GLY A 15 10.79 7.74 -1.58
C GLY A 15 9.94 6.64 -2.23
N THR A 16 9.92 5.41 -1.69
CA THR A 16 8.99 4.36 -2.12
C THR A 16 7.55 4.83 -2.01
N THR A 17 6.76 4.66 -3.06
CA THR A 17 5.35 5.05 -3.10
C THR A 17 4.42 3.85 -2.82
N VAL A 18 3.14 4.14 -2.59
CA VAL A 18 2.11 3.09 -2.51
C VAL A 18 2.07 2.23 -3.77
N GLN A 19 2.25 2.84 -4.95
CA GLN A 19 2.26 2.11 -6.22
C GLN A 19 3.45 1.13 -6.27
N ASP A 20 4.64 1.56 -5.86
CA ASP A 20 5.84 0.71 -5.87
C ASP A 20 5.67 -0.51 -4.95
N ILE A 21 5.01 -0.35 -3.80
CA ILE A 21 4.67 -1.47 -2.91
C ILE A 21 3.73 -2.45 -3.61
N LEU A 22 2.66 -1.97 -4.26
CA LEU A 22 1.74 -2.85 -4.98
C LEU A 22 2.44 -3.62 -6.11
N ASP A 23 3.34 -2.95 -6.82
CA ASP A 23 4.12 -3.55 -7.90
C ASP A 23 5.10 -4.61 -7.35
N HIS A 24 5.73 -4.36 -6.20
CA HIS A 24 6.58 -5.33 -5.50
C HIS A 24 5.84 -6.63 -5.19
N TYR A 25 4.57 -6.55 -4.77
CA TYR A 25 3.73 -7.71 -4.48
C TYR A 25 2.99 -8.26 -5.72
N GLY A 26 3.16 -7.66 -6.90
CA GLY A 26 2.47 -8.08 -8.13
C GLY A 26 0.95 -7.90 -8.09
N ILE A 27 0.46 -6.93 -7.31
CA ILE A 27 -0.97 -6.71 -7.09
C ILE A 27 -1.56 -5.79 -8.16
N GLU A 28 -2.62 -6.26 -8.82
CA GLU A 28 -3.35 -5.43 -9.78
C GLU A 28 -4.24 -4.39 -9.09
N ALA A 29 -4.01 -3.11 -9.40
CA ALA A 29 -4.70 -1.97 -8.80
C ALA A 29 -6.25 -2.04 -8.83
N LYS A 30 -6.82 -2.69 -9.86
CA LYS A 30 -8.28 -2.76 -10.05
C LYS A 30 -9.00 -3.56 -8.97
N ARG A 31 -8.32 -4.49 -8.29
CA ARG A 31 -8.91 -5.37 -7.26
C ARG A 31 -8.60 -4.95 -5.83
N MET A 32 -7.89 -3.84 -5.65
CA MET A 32 -7.32 -3.46 -4.37
C MET A 32 -7.81 -2.08 -3.89
N ALA A 33 -8.02 -1.97 -2.58
CA ALA A 33 -8.02 -0.73 -1.82
C ALA A 33 -6.78 -0.69 -0.92
N VAL A 34 -6.22 0.50 -0.72
CA VAL A 34 -5.05 0.69 0.13
C VAL A 34 -5.37 1.68 1.22
N GLU A 35 -5.13 1.31 2.47
CA GLU A 35 -5.09 2.22 3.60
C GLU A 35 -3.65 2.47 4.02
N ARG A 36 -3.36 3.70 4.44
CA ARG A 36 -2.13 4.09 5.13
C ARG A 36 -2.52 4.69 6.47
N ASN A 37 -2.09 4.08 7.57
CA ASN A 37 -2.40 4.52 8.93
C ASN A 37 -3.91 4.71 9.16
N ALA A 38 -4.71 3.70 8.80
CA ALA A 38 -6.18 3.71 8.87
C ALA A 38 -6.87 4.81 8.02
N THR A 39 -6.16 5.37 7.04
CA THR A 39 -6.72 6.33 6.09
C THR A 39 -6.61 5.78 4.67
N VAL A 40 -7.75 5.66 3.98
CA VAL A 40 -7.79 5.21 2.58
C VAL A 40 -7.00 6.18 1.68
N VAL A 41 -6.03 5.65 0.94
CA VAL A 41 -5.30 6.39 -0.09
C VAL A 41 -6.06 6.26 -1.41
N LYS A 42 -6.49 7.38 -1.98
CA LYS A 42 -7.15 7.39 -3.30
C LYS A 42 -6.21 6.81 -4.35
N ARG A 43 -6.73 5.96 -5.23
CA ARG A 43 -5.96 5.31 -6.30
C ARG A 43 -5.15 6.28 -7.16
N SER A 44 -5.71 7.45 -7.47
CA SER A 44 -5.03 8.50 -8.24
C SER A 44 -3.78 9.08 -7.54
N ALA A 45 -3.62 8.86 -6.24
CA ALA A 45 -2.51 9.34 -5.44
C ALA A 45 -1.48 8.23 -5.13
N TRP A 46 -1.69 6.99 -5.57
CA TRP A 46 -0.78 5.90 -5.20
C TRP A 46 0.65 6.10 -5.70
N ALA A 47 0.81 6.61 -6.91
CA ALA A 47 2.12 6.90 -7.51
C ALA A 47 2.82 8.15 -6.95
N THR A 48 2.17 8.90 -6.06
CA THR A 48 2.75 10.13 -5.46
C THR A 48 2.71 10.11 -3.94
N THR A 49 2.03 9.14 -3.34
CA THR A 49 1.99 8.99 -1.88
C THR A 49 3.17 8.14 -1.46
N GLU A 50 4.24 8.81 -1.05
CA GLU A 50 5.40 8.17 -0.43
C GLU A 50 5.02 7.59 0.94
N VAL A 51 5.43 6.33 1.17
CA VAL A 51 5.41 5.70 2.48
C VAL A 51 6.62 6.18 3.29
N ARG A 52 6.49 6.13 4.61
CA ARG A 52 7.49 6.62 5.57
C ARG A 52 7.76 5.55 6.61
N GLN A 53 8.87 5.72 7.33
CA GLN A 53 9.21 4.91 8.51
C GLN A 53 8.00 4.75 9.43
N ASP A 54 7.77 3.51 9.87
CA ASP A 54 6.70 3.05 10.77
C ASP A 54 5.26 3.16 10.22
N ASP A 55 5.08 3.52 8.94
CA ASP A 55 3.77 3.50 8.31
C ASP A 55 3.18 2.09 8.30
N ARG A 56 1.85 2.03 8.43
CA ARG A 56 1.07 0.79 8.34
C ARG A 56 0.20 0.85 7.09
N LEU A 57 0.46 -0.04 6.14
CA LEU A 57 -0.36 -0.24 4.97
C LEU A 57 -1.22 -1.48 5.11
N GLU A 58 -2.50 -1.33 4.83
CA GLU A 58 -3.43 -2.44 4.66
C GLU A 58 -3.83 -2.51 3.20
N LEU A 59 -3.55 -3.64 2.56
CA LEU A 59 -3.88 -3.96 1.18
C LEU A 59 -5.13 -4.84 1.20
N LEU A 60 -6.29 -4.20 1.02
CA LEU A 60 -7.61 -4.82 1.14
C LEU A 60 -8.14 -5.20 -0.24
N GLU A 61 -8.23 -6.49 -0.54
CA GLU A 61 -8.87 -6.95 -1.77
C GLU A 61 -10.39 -6.69 -1.70
N PHE A 62 -10.97 -6.20 -2.80
CA PHE A 62 -12.42 -6.08 -2.89
C PHE A 62 -13.07 -7.46 -2.86
N VAL A 63 -13.81 -7.76 -1.79
CA VAL A 63 -14.69 -8.92 -1.71
C VAL A 63 -15.94 -8.68 -2.55
N GLY A 64 -15.84 -8.90 -3.86
CA GLY A 64 -16.97 -8.88 -4.79
C GLY A 64 -17.63 -10.25 -4.88
N GLY A 65 -18.78 -10.41 -4.21
CA GLY A 65 -19.75 -11.46 -4.53
C GLY A 65 -20.73 -10.96 -5.60
N GLY A 66 -20.81 -11.68 -6.73
CA GLY A 66 -21.72 -11.41 -7.84
C GLY A 66 -21.06 -11.57 -9.20
#